data_AF-A0A375G391-F1
#
_entry.id   AF-A0A375G391-F1
#
_cell.length_a   1.000
_cell.length_b   1.000
_cell.length_c   1.000
_cell.angle_alpha   90.00
_cell.angle_beta   90.00
_cell.angle_gamma   90.00
#
_symmetry.space_group_name_H-M   'P 1'
#
loop_
_entity.id
_entity.type
_entity.pdbx_description
1 polymer ?
#
loop_
_entity_poly.entity_id
_entity_poly.type
_entity_poly.pdbx_seq_one_letter_code
_entity_poly.pdbx_strand_id
1 'polypeptide(L)'
;MTAALRIARGRLRRRQRGVSLVELMIGITIGLVLLTALASLYYANSLSRTEFVKSAEQVENGRYALDQIRREVELAGFFGTGSIARGATVAGPALCATDPAALGFTAGGTVPLPLAGYAAGVAAPCLPDLAATSEVLVVRRVSTTPVAAPMPGVPYLQVSACPNDSTAFVFDASAAAAFPLRTKACDAAVPAALREAVVRAFYLAPCDRCSNGGDGIPTLKMAELVNGAFQSRSLAQGIQDMHLAYGVDLDSNGSADCYVDDPGANNAAACPIVPGYDWTDALANWSNVTTVRVNLLARTLRTSGGQVDTRTYDLGRAAASGPFNDGYKRHVYAQVARLVNVAGLREQ
;
A
#
# COMPACT_ATOMS: atom_id res chain seq x y z
N MET A 1 2.72 -97.30 -39.63
CA MET A 1 3.20 -97.16 -38.23
C MET A 1 3.92 -95.84 -38.09
N THR A 2 3.28 -94.81 -37.53
CA THR A 2 3.95 -93.68 -36.88
C THR A 2 2.94 -92.93 -36.03
N ALA A 3 3.18 -92.90 -34.72
CA ALA A 3 2.26 -92.49 -33.67
C ALA A 3 2.24 -90.97 -33.48
N ALA A 4 1.04 -90.38 -33.42
CA ALA A 4 0.84 -89.00 -32.99
C ALA A 4 0.59 -88.98 -31.47
N LEU A 5 1.59 -88.58 -30.69
CA LEU A 5 1.48 -88.39 -29.25
C LEU A 5 0.72 -87.08 -28.94
N ARG A 6 -0.56 -87.15 -28.60
CA ARG A 6 -1.33 -86.01 -28.07
C ARG A 6 -1.01 -85.84 -26.58
N ILE A 7 -0.23 -84.80 -26.24
CA ILE A 7 -0.01 -84.38 -24.85
C ILE A 7 -1.28 -83.68 -24.35
N ALA A 8 -2.03 -84.35 -23.47
CA ALA A 8 -3.13 -83.74 -22.74
C ALA A 8 -2.59 -82.75 -21.69
N ARG A 9 -2.83 -81.44 -21.87
CA ARG A 9 -2.57 -80.42 -20.84
C ARG A 9 -3.61 -80.53 -19.72
N GLY A 10 -3.29 -81.25 -18.65
CA GLY A 10 -4.07 -81.23 -17.43
C GLY A 10 -4.02 -79.84 -16.76
N ARG A 11 -5.15 -79.15 -16.69
CA ARG A 11 -5.29 -77.95 -15.85
C ARG A 11 -5.28 -78.39 -14.37
N LEU A 12 -4.15 -78.24 -13.71
CA LEU A 12 -4.07 -78.36 -12.24
C LEU A 12 -4.91 -77.23 -11.61
N ARG A 13 -6.14 -77.55 -11.20
CA ARG A 13 -6.89 -76.71 -10.26
C ARG A 13 -6.12 -76.72 -8.93
N ARG A 14 -5.33 -75.67 -8.69
CA ARG A 14 -4.75 -75.41 -7.36
C ARG A 14 -5.91 -75.35 -6.36
N ARG A 15 -5.96 -76.31 -5.44
CA ARG A 15 -6.87 -76.26 -4.27
C ARG A 15 -6.44 -75.04 -3.44
N GLN A 16 -7.33 -74.07 -3.29
CA GLN A 16 -7.14 -73.00 -2.30
C GLN A 16 -7.11 -73.65 -0.93
N ARG A 17 -5.97 -73.55 -0.23
CA ARG A 17 -5.92 -73.80 1.21
C ARG A 17 -6.62 -72.60 1.86
N GLY A 18 -7.69 -72.84 2.59
CA GLY A 18 -8.45 -71.79 3.29
C GLY A 18 -7.55 -71.01 4.25
N VAL A 19 -7.80 -69.72 4.37
CA VAL A 19 -7.13 -68.81 5.31
C VAL A 19 -7.61 -69.13 6.73
N SER A 20 -6.73 -69.16 7.73
CA SER A 20 -7.18 -69.34 9.11
C SER A 20 -7.86 -68.06 9.64
N LEU A 21 -8.82 -68.20 10.54
CA LEU A 21 -9.52 -67.06 11.15
C LEU A 21 -8.53 -66.09 11.84
N VAL A 22 -7.48 -66.64 12.48
CA VAL A 22 -6.40 -65.86 13.11
C VAL A 22 -5.59 -65.07 12.07
N GLU A 23 -5.30 -65.67 10.92
CA GLU A 23 -4.56 -65.03 9.83
C GLU A 23 -5.35 -63.87 9.20
N LEU A 24 -6.68 -64.01 9.12
CA LEU A 24 -7.58 -62.92 8.72
C LEU A 24 -7.61 -61.79 9.78
N MET A 25 -7.68 -62.13 11.07
CA MET A 25 -7.65 -61.15 12.15
C MET A 25 -6.34 -60.36 12.17
N ILE A 26 -5.20 -61.04 12.01
CA ILE A 26 -3.88 -60.40 11.94
C ILE A 26 -3.76 -59.53 10.68
N GLY A 27 -4.23 -60.02 9.53
CA GLY A 27 -4.22 -59.25 8.28
C GLY A 27 -5.03 -57.95 8.36
N ILE A 28 -6.24 -58.02 8.91
CA ILE A 28 -7.13 -56.85 9.07
C ILE A 28 -6.54 -55.86 10.09
N THR A 29 -6.00 -56.35 11.21
CA THR A 29 -5.42 -55.48 12.24
C THR A 29 -4.20 -54.73 11.72
N ILE A 30 -3.27 -55.41 11.04
CA ILE A 30 -2.10 -54.75 10.42
C ILE A 30 -2.54 -53.78 9.32
N GLY A 31 -3.49 -54.19 8.47
CA GLY A 31 -4.05 -53.32 7.42
C GLY A 31 -4.64 -52.03 8.00
N LEU A 32 -5.40 -52.14 9.09
CA LEU A 32 -6.01 -51.00 9.76
C LEU A 32 -4.94 -50.07 10.36
N VAL A 33 -3.92 -50.63 11.02
CA VAL A 33 -2.81 -49.86 11.59
C VAL A 33 -2.09 -49.07 10.50
N LEU A 34 -1.76 -49.71 9.37
CA LEU A 34 -1.07 -49.06 8.26
C LEU A 34 -1.91 -47.95 7.62
N LEU A 35 -3.21 -48.21 7.37
CA LEU A 35 -4.11 -47.20 6.82
C LEU A 35 -4.26 -46.00 7.76
N THR A 36 -4.35 -46.24 9.06
CA THR A 36 -4.45 -45.15 10.05
C THR A 36 -3.17 -44.31 10.08
N ALA A 37 -2.00 -44.95 10.04
CA ALA A 37 -0.72 -44.25 9.97
C ALA A 37 -0.61 -43.38 8.71
N LEU A 38 -0.94 -43.93 7.54
CA LEU A 38 -0.91 -43.20 6.27
C LEU A 38 -1.93 -42.05 6.24
N ALA A 39 -3.14 -42.28 6.73
CA ALA A 39 -4.17 -41.25 6.82
C ALA A 39 -3.74 -40.09 7.73
N SER A 40 -3.13 -40.39 8.88
CA SER A 40 -2.64 -39.38 9.81
C SER A 40 -1.51 -38.53 9.21
N LEU A 41 -0.57 -39.16 8.50
CA LEU A 41 0.52 -38.47 7.82
C LEU A 41 0.00 -37.55 6.71
N TYR A 42 -0.93 -38.05 5.89
CA TYR A 42 -1.55 -37.27 4.83
C TYR A 42 -2.32 -36.06 5.41
N TYR A 43 -3.08 -36.26 6.48
CA TYR A 43 -3.81 -35.20 7.16
C TYR A 43 -2.87 -34.12 7.70
N ALA A 44 -1.81 -34.52 8.41
CA ALA A 44 -0.80 -33.58 8.93
C ALA A 44 -0.11 -32.80 7.81
N ASN A 45 0.22 -33.47 6.69
CA ASN A 45 0.84 -32.82 5.54
C ASN A 45 -0.11 -31.81 4.87
N SER A 46 -1.39 -32.16 4.71
CA SER A 46 -2.42 -31.29 4.15
C SER A 46 -2.66 -30.03 5.00
N LEU A 47 -2.75 -30.20 6.32
CA LEU A 47 -2.84 -29.08 7.26
C LEU A 47 -1.62 -28.17 7.16
N SER A 48 -0.42 -28.73 7.20
CA SER A 48 0.82 -27.96 7.07
C SER A 48 0.89 -27.18 5.76
N ARG A 49 0.46 -27.78 4.64
CA ARG A 49 0.41 -27.09 3.34
C ARG A 49 -0.56 -25.91 3.36
N THR A 50 -1.74 -26.11 3.94
CA THR A 50 -2.76 -25.06 4.02
C THR A 50 -2.29 -23.90 4.90
N GLU A 51 -1.65 -24.19 6.03
CA GLU A 51 -1.08 -23.16 6.91
C GLU A 51 0.08 -22.40 6.27
N PHE A 52 0.92 -23.11 5.49
CA PHE A 52 1.97 -22.49 4.71
C PHE A 52 1.42 -21.52 3.66
N VAL A 53 0.38 -21.93 2.91
CA VAL A 53 -0.28 -21.06 1.91
C VAL A 53 -0.87 -19.81 2.54
N LYS A 54 -1.60 -19.92 3.66
CA LYS A 54 -2.15 -18.76 4.38
C LYS A 54 -1.07 -17.77 4.80
N SER A 55 0.07 -18.28 5.29
CA SER A 55 1.19 -17.44 5.73
C SER A 55 1.90 -16.80 4.54
N ALA A 56 2.03 -17.52 3.42
CA ALA A 56 2.58 -16.99 2.18
C ALA A 56 1.71 -15.84 1.62
N GLU A 57 0.39 -16.01 1.56
CA GLU A 57 -0.58 -14.97 1.16
C GLU A 57 -0.43 -13.71 2.03
N GLN A 58 -0.29 -13.88 3.36
CA GLN A 58 -0.09 -12.77 4.29
C GLN A 58 1.23 -12.00 4.02
N VAL A 59 2.32 -12.73 3.79
CA VAL A 59 3.64 -12.12 3.52
C VAL A 59 3.62 -11.37 2.19
N GLU A 60 3.04 -11.97 1.15
CA GLU A 60 2.92 -11.36 -0.17
C GLU A 60 2.11 -10.07 -0.10
N ASN A 61 0.91 -10.12 0.50
CA ASN A 61 0.06 -8.94 0.65
C ASN A 61 0.73 -7.83 1.49
N GLY A 62 1.38 -8.19 2.60
CA GLY A 62 2.09 -7.23 3.46
C GLY A 62 3.23 -6.51 2.73
N ARG A 63 4.06 -7.26 1.99
CA ARG A 63 5.19 -6.67 1.23
C ARG A 63 4.70 -5.87 0.03
N TYR A 64 3.69 -6.36 -0.69
CA TYR A 64 3.09 -5.65 -1.81
C TYR A 64 2.48 -4.31 -1.37
N ALA A 65 1.76 -4.30 -0.25
CA ALA A 65 1.19 -3.07 0.33
C ALA A 65 2.25 -2.00 0.61
N LEU A 66 3.33 -2.36 1.31
CA LEU A 66 4.44 -1.44 1.61
C LEU A 66 5.10 -0.92 0.33
N ASP A 67 5.34 -1.80 -0.64
CA ASP A 67 5.99 -1.46 -1.90
C ASP A 67 5.15 -0.50 -2.77
N GLN A 68 3.82 -0.64 -2.76
CA GLN A 68 2.91 0.32 -3.39
C GLN A 68 2.94 1.69 -2.71
N ILE A 69 2.85 1.74 -1.38
CA ILE A 69 2.91 3.01 -0.63
C ILE A 69 4.26 3.68 -0.86
N ARG A 70 5.37 2.93 -0.75
CA ARG A 70 6.74 3.45 -0.93
C ARG A 70 6.91 4.15 -2.28
N ARG A 71 6.50 3.50 -3.38
CA ARG A 71 6.62 4.08 -4.72
C ARG A 71 5.87 5.40 -4.87
N GLU A 72 4.68 5.51 -4.29
CA GLU A 72 3.94 6.79 -4.34
C GLU A 72 4.61 7.85 -3.47
N VAL A 73 5.09 7.50 -2.26
CA VAL A 73 5.81 8.43 -1.39
C VAL A 73 7.11 8.92 -2.02
N GLU A 74 7.85 8.06 -2.74
CA GLU A 74 9.05 8.45 -3.50
C GLU A 74 8.76 9.50 -4.57
N LEU A 75 7.59 9.45 -5.17
CA LEU A 75 7.14 10.41 -6.19
C LEU A 75 6.35 11.59 -5.61
N ALA A 76 6.08 11.63 -4.30
CA ALA A 76 5.40 12.74 -3.65
C ALA A 76 6.14 14.05 -3.95
N GLY A 77 5.40 15.10 -4.31
CA GLY A 77 5.98 16.41 -4.61
C GLY A 77 6.70 16.51 -5.95
N PHE A 78 6.65 15.47 -6.79
CA PHE A 78 7.07 15.61 -8.18
C PHE A 78 6.09 16.51 -8.91
N PHE A 79 6.47 17.77 -9.14
CA PHE A 79 5.68 18.78 -9.85
C PHE A 79 6.27 19.18 -11.20
N GLY A 80 6.97 18.26 -11.86
CA GLY A 80 7.56 18.49 -13.19
C GLY A 80 9.01 18.98 -13.17
N THR A 81 9.50 19.35 -14.35
CA THR A 81 10.90 19.71 -14.57
C THR A 81 11.14 21.16 -14.20
N GLY A 82 12.03 21.45 -13.24
CA GLY A 82 12.40 22.83 -12.87
C GLY A 82 12.28 23.17 -11.38
N SER A 83 11.94 22.20 -10.52
CA SER A 83 11.75 22.38 -9.07
C SER A 83 11.00 23.67 -8.70
N ILE A 84 9.77 23.81 -9.20
CA ILE A 84 8.88 24.92 -8.82
C ILE A 84 8.57 24.92 -7.33
N ALA A 85 8.84 23.84 -6.61
CA ALA A 85 8.69 23.77 -5.16
C ALA A 85 9.79 24.54 -4.40
N ARG A 86 10.95 24.80 -5.01
CA ARG A 86 12.04 25.54 -4.36
C ARG A 86 11.61 27.01 -4.21
N GLY A 87 11.39 27.44 -2.97
CA GLY A 87 10.97 28.81 -2.64
C GLY A 87 9.50 29.12 -2.93
N ALA A 88 8.69 28.10 -3.25
CA ALA A 88 7.25 28.26 -3.40
C ALA A 88 6.55 28.39 -2.05
N THR A 89 5.44 29.12 -2.05
CA THR A 89 4.48 29.07 -0.95
C THR A 89 3.81 27.69 -0.96
N VAL A 90 3.60 27.10 0.21
CA VAL A 90 2.95 25.79 0.32
C VAL A 90 1.48 25.98 0.68
N ALA A 91 0.61 25.17 0.08
CA ALA A 91 -0.80 25.05 0.46
C ALA A 91 -1.08 23.68 1.09
N GLY A 92 -2.03 23.60 2.02
CA GLY A 92 -2.57 22.35 2.54
C GLY A 92 -3.96 22.05 2.01
N PRO A 93 -4.13 21.47 0.80
CA PRO A 93 -5.44 21.09 0.30
C PRO A 93 -6.16 20.13 1.26
N ALA A 94 -7.47 20.32 1.39
CA ALA A 94 -8.32 19.40 2.16
C ALA A 94 -8.23 17.96 1.64
N LEU A 95 -8.41 16.98 2.53
CA LEU A 95 -8.38 15.55 2.21
C LEU A 95 -9.26 15.18 1.01
N CYS A 96 -10.48 15.68 1.00
CA CYS A 96 -11.47 15.40 -0.05
C CYS A 96 -11.61 16.52 -1.08
N ALA A 97 -10.58 17.35 -1.29
CA ALA A 97 -10.59 18.36 -2.35
C ALA A 97 -10.64 17.68 -3.72
N THR A 98 -11.65 18.02 -4.52
CA THR A 98 -11.82 17.48 -5.89
C THR A 98 -11.85 18.56 -6.96
N ASP A 99 -12.16 19.80 -6.60
CA ASP A 99 -12.10 20.95 -7.51
C ASP A 99 -10.64 21.26 -7.83
N PRO A 100 -10.25 21.34 -9.12
CA PRO A 100 -8.92 21.77 -9.53
C PRO A 100 -8.41 23.04 -8.82
N ALA A 101 -9.27 24.05 -8.61
CA ALA A 101 -8.88 25.27 -7.91
C ALA A 101 -8.51 25.06 -6.44
N ALA A 102 -8.99 23.97 -5.82
CA ALA A 102 -8.71 23.60 -4.45
C ALA A 102 -7.50 22.64 -4.30
N LEU A 103 -6.85 22.24 -5.41
CA LEU A 103 -5.71 21.32 -5.38
C LEU A 103 -4.38 21.97 -4.95
N GLY A 104 -4.39 23.28 -4.63
CA GLY A 104 -3.26 23.96 -3.99
C GLY A 104 -2.21 24.51 -4.95
N PHE A 105 -2.50 24.56 -6.25
CA PHE A 105 -1.68 25.27 -7.22
C PHE A 105 -2.27 26.65 -7.52
N THR A 106 -1.46 27.70 -7.45
CA THR A 106 -1.87 29.04 -7.91
C THR A 106 -0.76 29.70 -8.72
N ALA A 107 -1.13 30.52 -9.71
CA ALA A 107 -0.18 31.23 -10.56
C ALA A 107 0.79 32.16 -9.80
N GLY A 108 0.49 32.48 -8.53
CA GLY A 108 1.34 33.26 -7.63
C GLY A 108 2.51 32.49 -7.01
N GLY A 109 2.79 31.25 -7.45
CA GLY A 109 3.90 30.45 -6.95
C GLY A 109 3.54 29.56 -5.76
N THR A 110 2.26 29.26 -5.54
CA THR A 110 1.83 28.32 -4.49
C THR A 110 1.73 26.91 -5.05
N VAL A 111 2.30 25.93 -4.34
CA VAL A 111 2.21 24.50 -4.64
C VAL A 111 1.61 23.74 -3.46
N PRO A 112 0.93 22.60 -3.68
CA PRO A 112 0.39 21.83 -2.56
C PRO A 112 1.49 21.11 -1.79
N LEU A 113 1.20 20.80 -0.53
CA LEU A 113 1.95 19.82 0.24
C LEU A 113 2.09 18.53 -0.56
N PRO A 114 3.33 18.04 -0.77
CA PRO A 114 3.62 16.75 -1.41
C PRO A 114 2.86 15.58 -0.79
N LEU A 115 2.68 15.63 0.53
CA LEU A 115 2.12 14.56 1.33
C LEU A 115 1.38 15.15 2.53
N ALA A 116 0.30 14.51 2.95
CA ALA A 116 -0.40 14.81 4.20
C ALA A 116 -0.89 13.52 4.86
N GLY A 117 -0.83 13.48 6.18
CA GLY A 117 -1.35 12.42 7.03
C GLY A 117 -2.58 12.85 7.79
N TYR A 118 -3.47 11.90 8.07
CA TYR A 118 -4.63 12.12 8.90
C TYR A 118 -4.79 10.96 9.88
N ALA A 119 -5.00 11.29 11.14
CA ALA A 119 -5.21 10.31 12.20
C ALA A 119 -6.53 9.55 12.03
N ALA A 120 -6.66 8.43 12.75
CA ALA A 120 -7.89 7.67 12.85
C ALA A 120 -9.08 8.53 13.28
N GLY A 121 -10.25 8.27 12.68
CA GLY A 121 -11.49 9.03 12.94
C GLY A 121 -11.65 10.31 12.12
N VAL A 122 -10.73 10.64 11.20
CA VAL A 122 -10.90 11.77 10.28
C VAL A 122 -12.18 11.62 9.42
N ALA A 123 -12.92 12.72 9.26
CA ALA A 123 -14.07 12.75 8.37
C ALA A 123 -13.61 12.82 6.90
N ALA A 124 -13.86 11.76 6.14
CA ALA A 124 -13.45 11.65 4.73
C ALA A 124 -14.58 11.10 3.85
N PRO A 125 -15.59 11.91 3.50
CA PRO A 125 -16.74 11.46 2.69
C PRO A 125 -16.35 10.97 1.28
N CYS A 126 -15.17 11.35 0.80
CA CYS A 126 -14.62 10.89 -0.47
C CYS A 126 -14.01 9.49 -0.42
N LEU A 127 -13.83 8.90 0.77
CA LEU A 127 -13.22 7.58 0.96
C LEU A 127 -14.31 6.58 1.42
N PRO A 128 -14.88 5.80 0.49
CA PRO A 128 -15.92 4.83 0.86
C PRO A 128 -15.33 3.73 1.73
N ASP A 129 -16.12 3.28 2.70
CA ASP A 129 -15.78 2.21 3.64
C ASP A 129 -14.55 2.48 4.51
N LEU A 130 -14.18 3.75 4.73
CA LEU A 130 -13.07 4.10 5.62
C LEU A 130 -13.29 3.51 7.02
N ALA A 131 -12.38 2.65 7.47
CA ALA A 131 -12.44 2.09 8.81
C ALA A 131 -12.18 3.19 9.85
N ALA A 132 -12.93 3.18 10.96
CA ALA A 132 -12.79 4.19 12.02
C ALA A 132 -11.38 4.23 12.65
N THR A 133 -10.66 3.10 12.63
CA THR A 133 -9.29 2.97 13.11
C THR A 133 -8.23 3.31 12.05
N SER A 134 -8.64 3.61 10.82
CA SER A 134 -7.72 3.87 9.73
C SER A 134 -7.13 5.26 9.82
N GLU A 135 -5.81 5.33 9.80
CA GLU A 135 -5.11 6.53 9.35
C GLU A 135 -5.24 6.69 7.82
N VAL A 136 -5.03 7.90 7.31
CA VAL A 136 -5.08 8.18 5.87
C VAL A 136 -3.79 8.87 5.43
N LEU A 137 -3.18 8.35 4.37
CA LEU A 137 -2.01 8.96 3.73
C LEU A 137 -2.40 9.54 2.37
N VAL A 138 -2.30 10.85 2.19
CA VAL A 138 -2.52 11.50 0.90
C VAL A 138 -1.19 11.88 0.28
N VAL A 139 -1.00 11.49 -0.98
CA VAL A 139 0.15 11.84 -1.81
C VAL A 139 -0.33 12.71 -2.97
N ARG A 140 0.40 13.80 -3.23
CA ARG A 140 0.13 14.74 -4.32
C ARG A 140 1.38 14.89 -5.18
N ARG A 141 1.19 14.75 -6.48
CA ARG A 141 2.23 14.88 -7.51
C ARG A 141 1.58 15.15 -8.86
N VAL A 142 2.39 15.23 -9.91
CA VAL A 142 1.92 15.10 -11.28
C VAL A 142 2.41 13.79 -11.89
N SER A 143 1.85 13.41 -13.03
CA SER A 143 2.26 12.23 -13.78
C SER A 143 3.72 12.34 -14.23
N THR A 144 4.47 11.24 -14.08
CA THR A 144 5.84 11.11 -14.62
C THR A 144 5.84 10.98 -16.14
N THR A 145 4.70 10.68 -16.74
CA THR A 145 4.52 10.60 -18.20
C THR A 145 3.77 11.84 -18.68
N PRO A 146 4.36 12.67 -19.56
CA PRO A 146 3.66 13.83 -20.12
C PRO A 146 2.62 13.41 -21.15
N VAL A 147 1.63 14.27 -21.36
CA VAL A 147 0.61 14.12 -22.40
C VAL A 147 0.80 15.18 -23.49
N ALA A 148 0.31 14.89 -24.70
CA ALA A 148 0.42 15.82 -25.84
C ALA A 148 -0.64 16.92 -25.82
N ALA A 149 -1.80 16.67 -25.23
CA ALA A 149 -2.92 17.62 -25.16
C ALA A 149 -3.75 17.40 -23.90
N PRO A 150 -4.33 18.47 -23.30
CA PRO A 150 -5.22 18.33 -22.16
C PRO A 150 -6.59 17.80 -22.59
N MET A 151 -7.24 17.06 -21.69
CA MET A 151 -8.66 16.73 -21.76
C MET A 151 -9.47 17.70 -20.87
N PRO A 152 -10.63 18.20 -21.33
CA PRO A 152 -11.47 19.08 -20.52
C PRO A 152 -11.86 18.43 -19.18
N GLY A 153 -11.69 19.15 -18.07
CA GLY A 153 -12.03 18.70 -16.73
C GLY A 153 -10.94 17.89 -16.03
N VAL A 154 -9.84 17.56 -16.71
CA VAL A 154 -8.68 16.91 -16.10
C VAL A 154 -7.65 17.99 -15.73
N PRO A 155 -7.22 18.09 -14.46
CA PRO A 155 -6.24 19.06 -14.04
C PRO A 155 -4.84 18.71 -14.57
N TYR A 156 -4.18 19.66 -15.21
CA TYR A 156 -2.81 19.55 -15.69
C TYR A 156 -1.93 20.66 -15.12
N LEU A 157 -0.67 20.32 -14.91
CA LEU A 157 0.42 21.25 -14.64
C LEU A 157 1.33 21.32 -15.86
N GLN A 158 1.68 22.53 -16.26
CA GLN A 158 2.77 22.80 -17.17
C GLN A 158 3.77 23.70 -16.45
N VAL A 159 5.05 23.33 -16.48
CA VAL A 159 6.12 24.11 -15.85
C VAL A 159 6.98 24.74 -16.93
N SER A 160 7.27 26.03 -16.80
CA SER A 160 8.15 26.73 -17.72
C SER A 160 9.59 26.31 -17.52
N ALA A 161 10.31 26.13 -18.62
CA ALA A 161 11.77 26.09 -18.63
C ALA A 161 12.37 27.28 -19.40
N CYS A 162 11.53 28.23 -19.84
CA CYS A 162 11.92 29.38 -20.64
C CYS A 162 12.05 30.64 -19.76
N PRO A 163 13.22 31.29 -19.70
CA PRO A 163 13.41 32.54 -18.94
C PRO A 163 12.54 33.72 -19.39
N ASN A 164 11.97 33.67 -20.60
CA ASN A 164 11.12 34.72 -21.15
C ASN A 164 9.63 34.51 -20.83
N ASP A 165 9.24 33.40 -20.20
CA ASP A 165 7.88 33.24 -19.68
C ASP A 165 7.72 34.07 -18.41
N SER A 166 6.57 34.72 -18.25
CA SER A 166 6.27 35.58 -17.09
C SER A 166 5.82 34.81 -15.85
N THR A 167 5.54 33.51 -15.99
CA THR A 167 5.10 32.63 -14.89
C THR A 167 5.90 31.34 -14.88
N ALA A 168 6.19 30.82 -13.69
CA ALA A 168 6.96 29.60 -13.51
C ALA A 168 6.17 28.34 -13.89
N PHE A 169 4.84 28.35 -13.69
CA PHE A 169 3.96 27.26 -14.07
C PHE A 169 2.54 27.76 -14.33
N VAL A 170 1.77 26.94 -15.04
CA VAL A 170 0.32 27.06 -15.16
C VAL A 170 -0.31 25.76 -14.68
N PHE A 171 -1.34 25.89 -13.86
CA PHE A 171 -2.19 24.78 -13.43
C PHE A 171 -3.63 25.09 -13.81
N ASP A 172 -4.23 24.25 -14.63
CA ASP A 172 -5.57 24.46 -15.16
C ASP A 172 -6.22 23.11 -15.49
N ALA A 173 -7.54 23.08 -15.62
CA ALA A 173 -8.31 21.92 -16.09
C ALA A 173 -9.12 22.21 -17.36
N SER A 174 -8.81 23.33 -18.04
CA SER A 174 -9.47 23.80 -19.26
C SER A 174 -8.76 23.30 -20.53
N ALA A 175 -8.85 24.08 -21.62
CA ALA A 175 -8.40 23.67 -22.95
C ALA A 175 -6.90 23.96 -23.19
N ALA A 176 -6.37 23.42 -24.30
CA ALA A 176 -4.95 23.52 -24.67
C ALA A 176 -4.38 24.95 -24.68
N ALA A 177 -5.19 25.96 -25.03
CA ALA A 177 -4.76 27.36 -25.05
C ALA A 177 -4.36 27.90 -23.65
N ALA A 178 -4.74 27.22 -22.56
CA ALA A 178 -4.35 27.58 -21.21
C ALA A 178 -2.90 27.21 -20.85
N PHE A 179 -2.19 26.46 -21.71
CA PHE A 179 -0.84 25.94 -21.42
C PHE A 179 0.22 26.50 -22.40
N PRO A 180 0.58 27.80 -22.31
CA PRO A 180 1.46 28.46 -23.26
C PRO A 180 2.97 28.33 -22.93
N LEU A 181 3.34 27.66 -21.83
CA LEU A 181 4.71 27.68 -21.34
C LEU A 181 5.64 26.83 -22.20
N ARG A 182 6.90 27.24 -22.25
CA ARG A 182 7.86 26.78 -23.25
C ARG A 182 9.03 26.05 -22.64
N THR A 183 9.67 25.22 -23.45
CA THR A 183 10.93 24.58 -23.10
C THR A 183 12.08 25.60 -22.99
N LYS A 184 13.26 25.16 -22.56
CA LYS A 184 14.47 26.01 -22.44
C LYS A 184 14.87 26.71 -23.74
N ALA A 185 14.46 26.20 -24.90
CA ALA A 185 14.68 26.85 -26.19
C ALA A 185 13.86 28.14 -26.37
N CYS A 186 12.85 28.38 -25.52
CA CYS A 186 11.92 29.52 -25.61
C CYS A 186 11.16 29.64 -26.94
N ASP A 187 11.10 28.56 -27.71
CA ASP A 187 10.35 28.47 -28.96
C ASP A 187 8.84 28.27 -28.66
N ALA A 188 8.01 29.15 -29.21
CA ALA A 188 6.55 29.06 -29.09
C ALA A 188 5.95 27.83 -29.79
N ALA A 189 6.68 27.22 -30.73
CA ALA A 189 6.27 25.98 -31.39
C ALA A 189 6.57 24.72 -30.56
N VAL A 190 7.37 24.83 -29.50
CA VAL A 190 7.82 23.70 -28.67
C VAL A 190 7.36 23.89 -27.22
N PRO A 191 6.11 23.49 -26.89
CA PRO A 191 5.56 23.67 -25.55
C PRO A 191 6.29 22.81 -24.52
N ALA A 192 6.32 23.28 -23.28
CA ALA A 192 6.81 22.51 -22.14
C ALA A 192 5.89 21.32 -21.85
N ALA A 193 6.44 20.33 -21.16
CA ALA A 193 5.75 19.09 -20.83
C ALA A 193 4.48 19.35 -20.01
N LEU A 194 3.35 18.84 -20.51
CA LEU A 194 2.06 18.89 -19.84
C LEU A 194 1.85 17.60 -19.04
N ARG A 195 1.53 17.71 -17.75
CA ARG A 195 1.46 16.56 -16.83
C ARG A 195 0.18 16.59 -16.02
N GLU A 196 -0.55 15.49 -16.02
CA GLU A 196 -1.78 15.33 -15.25
C GLU A 196 -1.51 15.39 -13.75
N ALA A 197 -2.36 16.08 -12.98
CA ALA A 197 -2.29 16.08 -11.53
C ALA A 197 -2.74 14.72 -10.98
N VAL A 198 -1.99 14.17 -10.04
CA VAL A 198 -2.26 12.87 -9.42
C VAL A 198 -2.38 13.08 -7.90
N VAL A 199 -3.56 12.76 -7.37
CA VAL A 199 -3.85 12.76 -5.94
C VAL A 199 -4.32 11.37 -5.56
N ARG A 200 -3.58 10.73 -4.63
CA ARG A 200 -3.87 9.36 -4.17
C ARG A 200 -3.95 9.33 -2.66
N ALA A 201 -4.98 8.70 -2.12
CA ALA A 201 -5.19 8.50 -0.69
C ALA A 201 -5.16 7.02 -0.35
N PHE A 202 -4.28 6.61 0.56
CA PHE A 202 -4.22 5.25 1.09
C PHE A 202 -4.94 5.17 2.43
N TYR A 203 -5.78 4.15 2.59
CA TYR A 203 -6.58 3.95 3.79
C TYR A 203 -6.99 2.49 3.96
N LEU A 204 -7.41 2.10 5.15
CA LEU A 204 -7.95 0.78 5.46
C LEU A 204 -9.47 0.79 5.40
N ALA A 205 -10.03 -0.23 4.77
CA ALA A 205 -11.43 -0.57 4.83
C ALA A 205 -11.61 -1.90 5.60
N PRO A 206 -12.74 -2.11 6.29
CA PRO A 206 -13.02 -3.36 6.99
C PRO A 206 -13.39 -4.52 6.03
N CYS A 207 -13.43 -4.26 4.72
CA CYS A 207 -13.82 -5.19 3.66
C CYS A 207 -13.00 -4.95 2.38
N ASP A 208 -12.77 -6.01 1.62
CA ASP A 208 -12.27 -5.92 0.24
C ASP A 208 -13.44 -5.64 -0.70
N ARG A 209 -14.46 -6.51 -0.64
CA ARG A 209 -15.75 -6.34 -1.30
C ARG A 209 -16.76 -5.85 -0.29
N CYS A 210 -17.15 -4.58 -0.39
CA CYS A 210 -17.99 -3.92 0.61
C CYS A 210 -19.50 -3.94 0.30
N SER A 211 -19.90 -4.42 -0.88
CA SER A 211 -21.30 -4.60 -1.24
C SER A 211 -21.99 -5.64 -0.35
N ASN A 212 -23.30 -5.47 -0.11
CA ASN A 212 -24.16 -6.44 0.60
C ASN A 212 -23.67 -6.84 2.00
N GLY A 213 -23.14 -5.88 2.77
CA GLY A 213 -22.69 -6.11 4.15
C GLY A 213 -21.21 -6.47 4.30
N GLY A 214 -20.48 -6.55 3.19
CA GLY A 214 -19.02 -6.71 3.18
C GLY A 214 -18.54 -8.15 3.42
N ASP A 215 -17.37 -8.49 2.89
CA ASP A 215 -16.71 -9.79 3.13
C ASP A 215 -15.93 -9.89 4.45
N GLY A 216 -15.80 -8.78 5.19
CA GLY A 216 -15.09 -8.71 6.47
C GLY A 216 -13.57 -8.89 6.37
N ILE A 217 -13.00 -8.82 5.16
CA ILE A 217 -11.55 -8.92 4.94
C ILE A 217 -10.96 -7.51 5.00
N PRO A 218 -10.21 -7.15 6.06
CA PRO A 218 -9.64 -5.82 6.17
C PRO A 218 -8.63 -5.61 5.04
N THR A 219 -8.72 -4.47 4.38
CA THR A 219 -8.06 -4.27 3.10
C THR A 219 -7.48 -2.86 3.03
N LEU A 220 -6.21 -2.77 2.65
CA LEU A 220 -5.61 -1.51 2.23
C LEU A 220 -6.19 -1.15 0.87
N LYS A 221 -6.87 -0.01 0.82
CA LYS A 221 -7.41 0.59 -0.40
C LYS A 221 -6.59 1.83 -0.78
N MET A 222 -6.66 2.17 -2.06
CA MET A 222 -6.16 3.44 -2.57
C MET A 222 -7.26 4.11 -3.37
N ALA A 223 -7.58 5.35 -3.02
CA ALA A 223 -8.48 6.21 -3.75
C ALA A 223 -7.70 7.23 -4.57
N GLU A 224 -7.99 7.28 -5.87
CA GLU A 224 -7.35 8.19 -6.82
C GLU A 224 -8.36 9.23 -7.29
N LEU A 225 -7.98 10.51 -7.30
CA LEU A 225 -8.83 11.56 -7.87
C LEU A 225 -8.85 11.40 -9.40
N VAL A 226 -10.02 11.08 -9.95
CA VAL A 226 -10.25 10.91 -11.39
C VAL A 226 -11.54 11.63 -11.75
N ASN A 227 -11.49 12.55 -12.71
CA ASN A 227 -12.64 13.31 -13.20
C ASN A 227 -13.47 13.97 -12.08
N GLY A 228 -12.80 14.61 -11.10
CA GLY A 228 -13.46 15.33 -10.01
C GLY A 228 -14.09 14.46 -8.92
N ALA A 229 -13.79 13.15 -8.89
CA ALA A 229 -14.21 12.25 -7.83
C ALA A 229 -13.10 11.28 -7.43
N PHE A 230 -13.06 10.89 -6.16
CA PHE A 230 -12.17 9.84 -5.69
C PHE A 230 -12.71 8.46 -6.06
N GLN A 231 -11.92 7.68 -6.79
CA GLN A 231 -12.22 6.31 -7.18
C GLN A 231 -11.32 5.35 -6.40
N SER A 232 -11.93 4.52 -5.54
CA SER A 232 -11.21 3.57 -4.70
C SER A 232 -10.99 2.22 -5.40
N ARG A 233 -9.81 1.63 -5.16
CA ARG A 233 -9.48 0.25 -5.52
C ARG A 233 -8.78 -0.46 -4.38
N SER A 234 -9.01 -1.76 -4.26
CA SER A 234 -8.28 -2.62 -3.33
C SER A 234 -6.84 -2.80 -3.77
N LEU A 235 -5.89 -2.68 -2.83
CA LEU A 235 -4.48 -2.96 -3.07
C LEU A 235 -4.06 -4.28 -2.45
N ALA A 236 -4.31 -4.46 -1.16
CA ALA A 236 -3.83 -5.62 -0.43
C ALA A 236 -4.83 -6.04 0.64
N GLN A 237 -5.27 -7.29 0.56
CA GLN A 237 -6.15 -7.90 1.54
C GLN A 237 -5.38 -8.33 2.79
N GLY A 238 -6.08 -8.38 3.91
CA GLY A 238 -5.53 -8.80 5.19
C GLY A 238 -4.75 -7.71 5.93
N ILE A 239 -4.64 -6.48 5.40
CA ILE A 239 -4.02 -5.36 6.13
C ILE A 239 -5.02 -4.85 7.16
N GLN A 240 -4.79 -5.18 8.43
CA GLN A 240 -5.72 -4.95 9.53
C GLN A 240 -5.50 -3.61 10.23
N ASP A 241 -4.25 -3.15 10.28
CA ASP A 241 -3.87 -1.92 10.97
C ASP A 241 -2.72 -1.24 10.22
N MET A 242 -2.67 0.08 10.31
CA MET A 242 -1.68 0.93 9.66
C MET A 242 -1.33 2.06 10.62
N HIS A 243 -0.04 2.31 10.76
CA HIS A 243 0.47 3.48 11.46
C HIS A 243 1.55 4.17 10.64
N LEU A 244 1.50 5.49 10.62
CA LEU A 244 2.37 6.38 9.87
C LEU A 244 3.07 7.32 10.86
N ALA A 245 4.40 7.35 10.78
CA ALA A 245 5.20 8.35 11.47
C ALA A 245 6.03 9.13 10.46
N TYR A 246 6.09 10.45 10.63
CA TYR A 246 6.63 11.39 9.65
C TYR A 246 7.98 11.91 10.12
N GLY A 247 9.01 11.70 9.29
CA GLY A 247 10.35 12.21 9.55
C GLY A 247 10.47 13.65 9.08
N VAL A 248 10.64 14.57 10.03
CA VAL A 248 10.73 16.01 9.82
C VAL A 248 12.20 16.44 9.86
N ASP A 249 12.60 17.23 8.86
CA ASP A 249 13.91 17.85 8.72
C ASP A 249 13.89 19.24 9.39
N LEU A 250 14.66 19.38 10.46
CA LEU A 250 14.64 20.55 11.34
C LEU A 250 15.77 21.53 11.03
N ASP A 251 16.83 21.08 10.38
CA ASP A 251 18.01 21.90 10.05
C ASP A 251 18.16 22.17 8.54
N SER A 252 17.21 21.71 7.74
CA SER A 252 17.16 21.88 6.28
C SER A 252 18.28 21.16 5.53
N ASN A 253 18.82 20.06 6.07
CA ASN A 253 19.86 19.26 5.40
C ASN A 253 19.30 18.13 4.49
N GLY A 254 17.97 17.97 4.41
CA GLY A 254 17.31 16.94 3.60
C GLY A 254 17.20 15.56 4.27
N SER A 255 17.62 15.44 5.52
CA SER A 255 17.46 14.24 6.37
C SER A 255 16.44 14.51 7.46
N ALA A 256 15.80 13.45 7.97
CA ALA A 256 14.88 13.60 9.10
C ALA A 256 15.64 13.59 10.42
N ASP A 257 15.41 14.59 11.27
CA ASP A 257 15.99 14.67 12.62
C ASP A 257 15.05 14.09 13.68
N CYS A 258 13.74 14.15 13.43
CA CYS A 258 12.72 13.66 14.35
C CYS A 258 11.60 12.94 13.60
N TYR A 259 11.04 11.89 14.22
CA TYR A 259 9.83 11.23 13.73
C TYR A 259 8.66 11.54 14.67
N VAL A 260 7.54 11.98 14.10
CA VAL A 260 6.34 12.38 14.84
C VAL A 260 5.09 11.81 14.17
N ASP A 261 4.06 11.51 14.97
CA ASP A 261 2.79 10.96 14.47
C ASP A 261 1.96 12.03 13.74
N ASP A 262 2.04 13.29 14.20
CA ASP A 262 1.37 14.44 13.60
C ASP A 262 2.31 15.66 13.51
N PRO A 263 2.91 15.94 12.34
CA PRO A 263 3.65 17.16 12.08
C PRO A 263 2.84 18.45 12.30
N GLY A 264 1.52 18.40 12.23
CA GLY A 264 0.66 19.55 12.49
C GLY A 264 0.58 19.95 13.97
N ALA A 265 0.97 19.05 14.88
CA ALA A 265 1.05 19.33 16.30
C ALA A 265 2.38 19.99 16.70
N ASN A 266 2.40 20.64 17.86
CA ASN A 266 3.65 21.14 18.43
C ASN A 266 4.45 19.98 19.07
N ASN A 267 5.52 19.55 18.39
CA ASN A 267 6.36 18.43 18.82
C ASN A 267 7.70 18.87 19.46
N ALA A 268 7.85 20.16 19.83
CA ALA A 268 9.10 20.68 20.39
C ALA A 268 9.59 19.95 21.65
N ALA A 269 8.67 19.35 22.43
CA ALA A 269 9.01 18.57 23.62
C ALA A 269 9.51 17.14 23.32
N ALA A 270 9.16 16.60 22.16
CA ALA A 270 9.50 15.22 21.76
C ALA A 270 10.71 15.15 20.81
N CYS A 271 11.07 16.27 20.17
CA CYS A 271 12.11 16.35 19.16
C CYS A 271 13.35 17.13 19.63
N PRO A 272 14.52 16.94 18.99
CA PRO A 272 15.70 17.75 19.25
C PRO A 272 15.43 19.24 19.02
N ILE A 273 16.03 20.09 19.86
CA ILE A 273 15.94 21.55 19.72
C ILE A 273 16.94 21.99 18.65
N VAL A 274 16.42 22.51 17.53
CA VAL A 274 17.23 23.15 16.47
C VAL A 274 16.94 24.66 16.48
N PRO A 275 17.97 25.52 16.62
CA PRO A 275 17.77 26.97 16.60
C PRO A 275 17.08 27.43 15.31
N GLY A 276 16.00 28.20 15.44
CA GLY A 276 15.26 28.76 14.31
C GLY A 276 14.14 27.87 13.76
N TYR A 277 13.98 26.64 14.25
CA TYR A 277 12.82 25.80 13.91
C TYR A 277 11.63 26.13 14.81
N ASP A 278 10.46 26.38 14.22
CA ASP A 278 9.22 26.68 14.93
C ASP A 278 8.16 25.61 14.69
N TRP A 279 7.89 24.80 15.73
CA TRP A 279 6.86 23.76 15.70
C TRP A 279 5.43 24.29 15.73
N THR A 280 5.20 25.59 15.96
CA THR A 280 3.85 26.15 16.02
C THR A 280 3.22 26.36 14.65
N ASP A 281 4.03 26.38 13.58
CA ASP A 281 3.55 26.44 12.20
C ASP A 281 3.35 25.03 11.63
N ALA A 282 2.12 24.53 11.76
CA ALA A 282 1.71 23.23 11.25
C ALA A 282 2.02 23.03 9.76
N LEU A 283 1.82 24.06 8.92
CA LEU A 283 1.99 23.93 7.48
C LEU A 283 3.48 23.88 7.12
N ALA A 284 4.30 24.70 7.78
CA ALA A 284 5.75 24.63 7.66
C ALA A 284 6.27 23.25 8.10
N ASN A 285 5.81 22.70 9.23
CA ASN A 285 6.19 21.38 9.69
C ASN A 285 5.89 20.29 8.66
N TRP A 286 4.68 20.30 8.08
CA TRP A 286 4.32 19.35 7.02
C TRP A 286 5.20 19.52 5.77
N SER A 287 5.59 20.75 5.43
CA SER A 287 6.51 21.00 4.31
C SER A 287 7.96 20.53 4.57
N ASN A 288 8.30 20.32 5.84
CA ASN A 288 9.58 19.80 6.32
C ASN A 288 9.64 18.27 6.40
N VAL A 289 8.57 17.56 6.05
CA VAL A 289 8.57 16.09 6.03
C VAL A 289 9.42 15.57 4.86
N THR A 290 10.48 14.83 5.17
CA THR A 290 11.40 14.23 4.19
C THR A 290 11.29 12.72 4.09
N THR A 291 10.71 12.06 5.10
CA THR A 291 10.48 10.60 5.09
C THR A 291 9.15 10.23 5.78
N VAL A 292 8.63 9.04 5.48
CA VAL A 292 7.51 8.41 6.19
C VAL A 292 7.90 7.00 6.59
N ARG A 293 7.73 6.65 7.87
CA ARG A 293 7.74 5.28 8.37
C ARG A 293 6.34 4.72 8.27
N VAL A 294 6.20 3.66 7.49
CA VAL A 294 4.93 2.96 7.25
C VAL A 294 4.98 1.63 7.95
N ASN A 295 4.10 1.41 8.93
CA ASN A 295 3.97 0.18 9.68
C ASN A 295 2.60 -0.43 9.39
N LEU A 296 2.58 -1.66 8.88
CA LEU A 296 1.36 -2.39 8.53
C LEU A 296 1.26 -3.67 9.34
N LEU A 297 0.13 -3.89 10.00
CA LEU A 297 -0.21 -5.17 10.60
C LEU A 297 -1.03 -5.99 9.59
N ALA A 298 -0.43 -7.02 9.02
CA ALA A 298 -1.17 -7.94 8.16
C ALA A 298 -1.64 -9.16 8.96
N ARG A 299 -2.81 -9.70 8.62
CA ARG A 299 -3.35 -10.97 9.10
C ARG A 299 -3.55 -11.97 7.97
N THR A 300 -3.55 -13.26 8.28
CA THR A 300 -4.01 -14.29 7.32
C THR A 300 -5.46 -14.03 6.91
N LEU A 301 -5.85 -14.40 5.69
CA LEU A 301 -7.23 -14.17 5.23
C LEU A 301 -8.24 -15.13 5.87
N ARG A 302 -7.75 -16.25 6.39
CA ARG A 302 -8.52 -17.32 7.02
C ARG A 302 -7.93 -17.62 8.38
N THR A 303 -8.77 -18.08 9.30
CA THR A 303 -8.36 -18.50 10.64
C THR A 303 -7.55 -19.81 10.59
N SER A 304 -6.71 -20.00 11.59
CA SER A 304 -5.95 -21.22 11.85
C SER A 304 -6.48 -21.84 13.15
N GLY A 305 -6.94 -23.09 13.08
CA GLY A 305 -7.57 -23.77 14.22
C GLY A 305 -6.62 -23.90 15.43
N GLY A 306 -7.14 -23.67 16.63
CA GLY A 306 -6.39 -23.81 17.88
C GLY A 306 -5.41 -22.68 18.21
N GLN A 307 -5.33 -21.63 17.38
CA GLN A 307 -4.46 -20.48 17.64
C GLN A 307 -5.14 -19.50 18.59
N VAL A 308 -4.55 -19.31 19.78
CA VAL A 308 -4.86 -18.18 20.68
C VAL A 308 -3.73 -17.17 20.53
N ASP A 309 -4.08 -15.91 20.25
CA ASP A 309 -3.11 -14.85 19.95
C ASP A 309 -3.15 -13.78 21.03
N THR A 310 -2.43 -14.05 22.12
CA THR A 310 -2.28 -13.16 23.29
C THR A 310 -1.21 -12.09 23.11
N ARG A 311 -0.57 -12.02 21.93
CA ARG A 311 0.47 -11.04 21.63
C ARG A 311 -0.15 -9.69 21.32
N THR A 312 0.56 -8.64 21.72
CA THR A 312 0.37 -7.28 21.21
C THR A 312 1.35 -7.01 20.08
N TYR A 313 0.97 -6.13 19.17
CA TYR A 313 1.76 -5.78 17.99
C TYR A 313 2.12 -4.30 18.06
N ASP A 314 3.41 -4.02 18.15
CA ASP A 314 3.92 -2.65 18.12
C ASP A 314 4.03 -2.15 16.68
N LEU A 315 3.35 -1.05 16.37
CA LEU A 315 3.41 -0.38 15.07
C LEU A 315 4.21 0.93 15.15
N GLY A 316 4.85 1.25 16.27
CA GLY A 316 5.63 2.47 16.47
C GLY A 316 4.83 3.65 17.03
N ARG A 317 3.58 3.44 17.45
CA ARG A 317 2.74 4.42 18.17
C ARG A 317 2.62 4.06 19.65
N ALA A 318 2.15 4.99 20.47
CA ALA A 318 2.07 4.81 21.93
C ALA A 318 1.28 3.56 22.38
N ALA A 319 0.24 3.17 21.64
CA ALA A 319 -0.59 2.00 21.95
C ALA A 319 -0.38 0.87 20.92
N ALA A 320 0.09 -0.28 21.41
CA ALA A 320 0.20 -1.51 20.62
C ALA A 320 -1.19 -2.06 20.24
N SER A 321 -1.28 -2.75 19.10
CA SER A 321 -2.51 -3.37 18.62
C SER A 321 -2.72 -4.76 19.22
N GLY A 322 -3.98 -5.08 19.52
CA GLY A 322 -4.36 -6.34 20.16
C GLY A 322 -4.19 -6.32 21.69
N PRO A 323 -4.16 -7.50 22.35
CA PRO A 323 -4.28 -8.83 21.75
C PRO A 323 -5.64 -9.08 21.11
N PHE A 324 -5.71 -9.97 20.11
CA PHE A 324 -6.93 -10.17 19.32
C PHE A 324 -7.64 -11.49 19.63
N ASN A 325 -6.91 -12.58 19.90
CA ASN A 325 -7.48 -13.89 20.26
C ASN A 325 -8.58 -14.44 19.31
N ASP A 326 -8.48 -14.17 18.00
CA ASP A 326 -9.53 -14.44 17.01
C ASP A 326 -9.16 -15.49 15.95
N GLY A 327 -8.09 -16.26 16.18
CA GLY A 327 -7.65 -17.35 15.31
C GLY A 327 -6.92 -16.91 14.03
N TYR A 328 -6.72 -15.61 13.80
CA TYR A 328 -5.90 -15.12 12.69
C TYR A 328 -4.43 -15.00 13.11
N LYS A 329 -3.51 -15.42 12.23
CA LYS A 329 -2.08 -15.17 12.45
C LYS A 329 -1.73 -13.78 11.93
N ARG A 330 -0.90 -13.05 12.66
CA ARG A 330 -0.52 -11.66 12.36
C ARG A 330 0.98 -11.45 12.34
N HIS A 331 1.40 -10.49 11.52
CA HIS A 331 2.78 -10.04 11.43
C HIS A 331 2.82 -8.54 11.09
N VAL A 332 3.74 -7.81 11.73
CA VAL A 332 4.00 -6.40 11.43
C VAL A 332 5.07 -6.32 10.35
N TYR A 333 4.80 -5.53 9.32
CA TYR A 333 5.76 -5.18 8.29
C TYR A 333 6.00 -3.67 8.37
N ALA A 334 7.28 -3.26 8.35
CA ALA A 334 7.67 -1.87 8.47
C ALA A 334 8.61 -1.48 7.33
N GLN A 335 8.46 -0.27 6.81
CA GLN A 335 9.38 0.31 5.85
C GLN A 335 9.44 1.83 5.97
N VAL A 336 10.62 2.40 5.72
CA VAL A 336 10.79 3.85 5.56
C VAL A 336 10.78 4.18 4.07
N ALA A 337 9.97 5.17 3.69
CA ALA A 337 9.92 5.73 2.36
C ALA A 337 10.41 7.18 2.39
N ARG A 338 11.30 7.56 1.47
CA ARG A 338 11.85 8.92 1.37
C ARG A 338 11.05 9.73 0.36
N LEU A 339 10.72 10.97 0.69
CA LEU A 339 10.14 11.92 -0.26
C LEU A 339 11.27 12.55 -1.09
N VAL A 340 11.66 11.89 -2.18
CA VAL A 340 12.84 12.26 -2.97
C VAL A 340 12.76 13.69 -3.51
N ASN A 341 11.57 14.14 -3.93
CA ASN A 341 11.37 15.49 -4.48
C ASN A 341 11.31 16.60 -3.43
N VAL A 342 11.24 16.25 -2.13
CA VAL A 342 11.33 17.21 -1.02
C VAL A 342 12.76 17.24 -0.50
N ALA A 343 13.27 16.07 -0.14
CA ALA A 343 14.57 15.91 0.47
C ALA A 343 15.71 16.35 -0.47
N GLY A 344 15.66 15.98 -1.75
CA GLY A 344 16.69 16.32 -2.73
C GLY A 344 16.82 17.83 -3.03
N LEU A 345 15.82 18.64 -2.68
CA LEU A 345 15.91 20.10 -2.80
C LEU A 345 16.69 20.75 -1.65
N ARG A 346 16.79 20.05 -0.53
CA ARG A 346 17.41 20.53 0.71
C ARG A 346 18.87 20.10 0.84
N GLU A 347 19.30 19.11 0.07
CA GLU A 347 20.71 18.66 0.00
C GLU A 347 21.67 19.64 -0.70
N GLN A 348 21.19 20.81 -1.18
CA GLN A 348 21.93 21.74 -2.05
C GLN A 348 22.34 23.02 -1.35
#